data_AF-A0A2S5ZVU7-F1
#
_entry.id   AF-A0A2S5ZVU7-F1
#
_cell.length_a   1.000
_cell.length_b   1.000
_cell.length_c   1.000
_cell.angle_alpha   90.00
_cell.angle_beta   90.00
_cell.angle_gamma   90.00
#
_symmetry.space_group_name_H-M   'P 1'
#
loop_
_entity.id
_entity.type
_entity.pdbx_description
1 polymer ?
#
loop_
_entity_poly.entity_id
_entity_poly.type
_entity_poly.pdbx_seq_one_letter_code
_entity_poly.pdbx_strand_id
1 'polypeptide(L)' 'MRVTSANGVTVWGKTGSTYGYTDGMFTTRDLGRRLVYSFTPVTGGGNDLALVNRLISAAFVPAAGNR' A
#
# COMPACT_ATOMS: atom_id res chain seq x y z
N MET A 1 6.50 8.48 -2.21
CA MET A 1 7.03 7.10 -2.12
C MET A 1 6.87 6.42 -3.47
N ARG A 2 7.88 5.65 -3.88
CA ARG A 2 7.85 4.77 -5.06
C ARG A 2 8.14 3.35 -4.59
N VAL A 3 7.31 2.39 -4.97
CA VAL A 3 7.51 0.96 -4.65
C VAL A 3 7.46 0.15 -5.92
N THR A 4 8.42 -0.76 -6.05
CA THR A 4 8.44 -1.76 -7.12
C THR A 4 8.18 -3.12 -6.48
N SER A 5 7.10 -3.77 -6.90
CA SER A 5 6.76 -5.13 -6.46
C SER A 5 7.66 -6.17 -7.12
N ALA A 6 7.73 -7.39 -6.57
CA ALA A 6 8.56 -8.47 -7.10
C ALA A 6 8.26 -8.86 -8.56
N ASN A 7 7.04 -8.59 -9.02
CA ASN A 7 6.59 -8.82 -10.40
C ASN A 7 6.85 -7.63 -11.35
N GLY A 8 7.61 -6.61 -10.92
CA GLY A 8 7.96 -5.44 -11.72
C GLY A 8 6.93 -4.31 -11.73
N VAL A 9 5.76 -4.47 -11.09
CA VAL A 9 4.75 -3.39 -11.01
C VAL A 9 5.30 -2.27 -10.12
N THR A 10 5.42 -1.07 -10.70
CA THR A 10 5.78 0.15 -9.96
C THR A 10 4.55 0.96 -9.61
N VAL A 11 4.47 1.41 -8.36
CA VAL A 11 3.42 2.31 -7.86
C VAL A 11 4.01 3.53 -7.17
N TRP A 12 3.25 4.62 -7.19
CA TRP A 12 3.58 5.88 -6.53
C TRP A 12 2.49 6.24 -5.55
N GLY A 13 2.89 6.83 -4.43
CA GLY A 13 1.95 7.17 -3.38
C GLY A 13 2.56 7.91 -2.21
N LYS A 14 1.71 8.13 -1.20
CA LYS A 14 2.08 8.73 0.07
C LYS A 14 1.34 8.02 1.19
N THR A 15 2.03 7.90 2.32
CA THR A 15 1.48 7.45 3.59
C THR A 15 1.30 8.65 4.53
N GLY A 16 0.28 8.59 5.36
CA GLY A 16 0.03 9.48 6.49
C GLY A 16 -0.21 8.66 7.75
N SER A 17 0.39 9.06 8.86
CA SER A 17 0.16 8.41 10.16
C SER A 17 0.14 9.46 11.25
N THR A 18 -0.81 9.33 12.17
CA THR A 18 -0.83 10.05 13.45
C THR A 18 -1.49 9.16 14.51
N TYR A 19 -1.62 9.68 15.73
CA TYR A 19 -2.29 8.98 16.82
C TYR A 19 -3.70 8.54 16.43
N GLY A 20 -3.91 7.22 16.33
CA GLY A 20 -5.21 6.61 16.08
C GLY A 20 -5.58 6.39 14.62
N TYR A 21 -4.76 6.82 13.65
CA TYR A 21 -4.98 6.46 12.25
C TYR A 21 -3.70 6.43 11.40
N THR A 22 -3.68 5.46 10.48
CA THR A 22 -2.72 5.37 9.38
C THR A 22 -3.50 5.25 8.08
N ASP A 23 -3.16 6.10 7.13
CA ASP A 23 -3.79 6.22 5.83
C ASP A 23 -2.76 6.33 4.71
N GLY A 24 -3.25 6.24 3.47
CA GLY A 24 -2.43 6.46 2.31
C GLY A 24 -3.12 6.15 1.00
N MET A 25 -2.45 6.56 -0.07
CA MET A 25 -2.89 6.35 -1.44
C MET A 25 -1.74 5.92 -2.32
N PHE A 26 -1.99 4.95 -3.19
CA PHE A 26 -1.05 4.46 -4.22
C PHE A 26 -1.74 4.28 -5.57
N THR A 27 -0.99 4.48 -6.65
CA THR A 27 -1.46 4.27 -8.02
C THR A 27 -0.38 3.73 -8.95
N THR A 28 -0.79 2.97 -9.97
CA THR A 28 0.04 2.69 -11.15
C THR A 28 0.23 3.93 -12.01
N ARG A 29 1.22 3.93 -12.90
CA ARG A 29 1.56 5.08 -13.77
C ARG A 29 0.42 5.51 -14.68
N ASP A 30 -0.28 4.52 -15.22
CA ASP A 30 -1.45 4.68 -16.09
C ASP A 30 -2.75 4.96 -15.32
N LEU A 31 -2.67 5.02 -13.98
CA LEU A 31 -3.81 5.17 -13.08
C LEU A 31 -4.87 4.06 -13.20
N GLY A 32 -4.55 2.94 -13.86
CA GLY A 32 -5.48 1.82 -14.08
C GLY A 32 -5.78 1.02 -12.80
N ARG A 33 -4.88 1.07 -11.81
CA ARG A 33 -5.11 0.52 -10.46
C ARG A 33 -4.78 1.56 -9.39
N ARG A 34 -5.66 1.67 -8.40
CA ARG A 34 -5.59 2.65 -7.31
C ARG A 34 -5.89 1.95 -6.01
N LEU A 35 -5.14 2.29 -4.98
CA LEU A 35 -5.35 1.86 -3.60
C LEU A 35 -5.51 3.12 -2.75
N VAL A 36 -6.58 3.18 -1.98
CA VAL A 36 -6.76 4.14 -0.89
C VAL A 36 -7.08 3.32 0.35
N TYR A 37 -6.43 3.61 1.48
CA TYR A 37 -6.69 2.93 2.73
C TYR A 37 -6.70 3.92 3.89
N SER A 38 -7.41 3.53 4.94
CA SER A 38 -7.34 4.12 6.28
C SER A 38 -7.66 3.02 7.29
N PHE A 39 -6.87 2.93 8.35
CA PHE A 39 -7.12 1.99 9.44
C PHE A 39 -6.62 2.58 10.76
N THR A 40 -7.18 2.08 11.86
CA THR A 40 -6.72 2.40 13.22
C THR A 40 -5.55 1.48 13.56
N PRO A 41 -4.32 2.00 13.71
CA PRO A 41 -3.17 1.20 14.04
C PRO A 41 -3.22 0.73 15.49
N VAL A 42 -2.77 -0.51 15.73
CA VAL A 42 -2.77 -1.13 17.07
C VAL A 42 -1.65 -0.54 17.93
N THR A 43 -0.58 -0.05 17.31
CA THR A 43 0.53 0.64 17.98
C THR A 43 0.42 2.14 17.74
N GLY A 44 0.23 2.93 18.79
CA GLY A 44 -0.04 4.37 18.72
C GLY A 44 1.11 5.27 18.22
N GLY A 45 2.06 4.75 17.44
CA GLY A 45 3.30 5.43 17.07
C GLY A 45 3.59 5.56 15.57
N GLY A 46 2.64 5.24 14.68
CA GLY A 46 2.78 5.52 13.25
C GLY A 46 3.87 4.74 12.51
N ASN A 47 4.23 3.54 12.99
CA ASN A 47 5.19 2.65 12.34
C ASN A 47 4.52 1.39 11.75
N ASP A 48 3.42 1.57 11.01
CA ASP A 48 2.66 0.46 10.41
C ASP A 48 3.18 0.05 9.02
N LEU A 49 4.46 0.30 8.73
CA LEU A 49 5.02 0.10 7.40
C LEU A 49 4.85 -1.34 6.90
N ALA A 50 4.90 -2.32 7.81
CA ALA A 50 4.65 -3.73 7.50
C ALA A 50 3.21 -3.95 6.99
N LEU A 51 2.21 -3.34 7.64
CA LEU A 51 0.81 -3.45 7.22
C LEU A 51 0.55 -2.67 5.93
N VAL A 52 1.13 -1.48 5.79
CA VAL A 52 1.09 -0.69 4.54
C VAL A 52 1.66 -1.51 3.37
N ASN A 53 2.82 -2.13 3.54
CA ASN A 53 3.41 -2.99 2.50
C ASN A 53 2.52 -4.19 2.16
N ARG A 54 1.82 -4.76 3.15
CA ARG A 54 0.85 -5.85 2.92
C ARG A 54 -0.34 -5.39 2.09
N LEU A 55 -0.88 -4.19 2.36
CA LEU A 55 -1.97 -3.61 1.57
C LEU A 55 -1.53 -3.31 0.14
N ILE A 56 -0.33 -2.73 -0.06
CA ILE A 56 0.24 -2.49 -1.39
C ILE A 56 0.41 -3.80 -2.15
N SER A 57 0.98 -4.82 -1.51
CA SER A 57 1.15 -6.15 -2.13
C SER A 57 -0.19 -6.74 -2.56
N ALA A 58 -1.19 -6.74 -1.67
CA ALA A 58 -2.52 -7.27 -1.97
C ALA A 58 -3.22 -6.55 -3.14
N ALA A 59 -3.04 -5.24 -3.27
CA ALA A 59 -3.69 -4.44 -4.31
C ALA A 59 -3.01 -4.55 -5.68
N PHE A 60 -1.68 -4.72 -5.71
CA PHE A 60 -0.90 -4.57 -6.94
C PHE A 60 -0.18 -5.83 -7.43
N VAL A 61 0.03 -6.84 -6.57
CA VAL A 61 0.55 -8.15 -6.95
C VAL A 61 -0.64 -9.04 -7.33
N PRO A 62 -0.68 -9.58 -8.57
CA PRO A 62 -1.67 -10.59 -8.94
C PRO A 62 -1.59 -11.77 -7.96
N ALA A 63 -2.74 -12.29 -7.53
CA ALA A 63 -2.76 -13.60 -6.89
C ALA A 63 -2.04 -14.59 -7.81
N ALA A 64 -1.23 -15.49 -7.24
CA ALA A 64 -0.67 -16.61 -7.97
C ALA A 64 -1.83 -17.50 -8.45
N GLY A 65 -2.40 -17.14 -9.59
CA GLY A 65 -3.44 -17.91 -10.25
C GLY A 65 -2.75 -18.93 -11.13
N ASN A 66 -3.10 -20.21 -10.90
CA ASN A 66 -2.87 -21.28 -11.86
C ASN A 66 -3.18 -20.78 -13.27
N ARG A 67 -2.14 -20.65 -14.09
CA ARG A 67 -2.23 -20.55 -15.54
C ARG A 67 -1.37 -21.66 -16.11
#